data_AF-A0ABD5ZBV3-F1
#
_entry.id   AF-A0ABD5ZBV3-F1
#
_cell.length_a   1.000
_cell.length_b   1.000
_cell.length_c   1.000
_cell.angle_alpha   90.00
_cell.angle_beta   90.00
_cell.angle_gamma   90.00
#
_symmetry.space_group_name_H-M   'P 1'
#
loop_
_entity.id
_entity.type
_entity.pdbx_description
1 polymer ?
#
loop_
_entity_poly.entity_id
_entity_poly.type
_entity_poly.pdbx_seq_one_letter_code
_entity_poly.pdbx_strand_id
1 'polypeptide(L)'
;MNRRATLRVLGAAIGSLAGCTASNVRPPVANQPAPGNPDPIVGAGFPTTVCNAPANPDIGSKAIVTPAAGPNWDGLTVDERYRLRGEGEAKLTDETFVIGVERNGTARAYPVSILWWHQIVNDTLDGDPLIVTYCPLCQTGMVARRIVSGNPTTFRNTGQFWRPPDLYVGASLQEGRAFAASPYVDDAEVIFDGNLVLMDDLTGSYWSQVLARGICGRRAGTRLWTLTPDVMTWGEWRTANTNTDVLLPPPLSRTG
;
A
#
# COMPACT_ATOMS: atom_id res chain seq x y z
N MET A 1 -44.38 46.72 19.32
CA MET A 1 -44.33 45.77 20.45
C MET A 1 -45.16 44.54 20.11
N ASN A 2 -44.64 43.36 20.47
CA ASN A 2 -45.24 42.01 20.42
C ASN A 2 -45.30 41.25 19.08
N ARG A 3 -44.18 40.57 18.81
CA ARG A 3 -44.12 39.22 18.25
C ARG A 3 -44.85 38.23 19.18
N ARG A 4 -45.56 37.24 18.62
CA ARG A 4 -45.38 35.81 18.98
C ARG A 4 -46.12 34.92 17.99
N ALA A 5 -45.31 34.19 17.25
CA ALA A 5 -45.68 33.15 16.31
C ALA A 5 -46.05 31.85 17.04
N THR A 6 -46.87 31.07 16.35
CA THR A 6 -47.55 29.83 16.72
C THR A 6 -46.59 28.67 17.01
N LEU A 7 -46.95 27.86 18.00
CA LEU A 7 -46.30 26.60 18.39
C LEU A 7 -46.13 25.63 17.20
N ARG A 8 -44.93 25.10 17.01
CA ARG A 8 -44.69 23.84 16.29
C ARG A 8 -44.29 22.76 17.27
N VAL A 9 -45.06 21.68 17.25
CA VAL A 9 -44.87 20.42 17.97
C VAL A 9 -43.55 19.79 17.52
N LEU A 10 -42.64 19.52 18.47
CA LEU A 10 -41.47 18.66 18.23
C LEU A 10 -41.96 17.20 18.21
N GLY A 11 -42.04 16.63 17.01
CA GLY A 11 -42.09 15.19 16.82
C GLY A 11 -40.70 14.60 17.08
N ALA A 12 -40.61 13.70 18.05
CA ALA A 12 -39.40 12.94 18.34
C ALA A 12 -39.05 12.06 17.13
N ALA A 13 -37.87 12.29 16.55
CA ALA A 13 -37.29 11.36 15.58
C ALA A 13 -36.85 10.10 16.33
N ILE A 14 -37.62 9.02 16.16
CA ILE A 14 -37.22 7.68 16.58
C ILE A 14 -36.09 7.27 15.62
N GLY A 15 -34.85 7.38 16.12
CA GLY A 15 -33.69 6.80 15.46
C GLY A 15 -33.85 5.28 15.42
N SER A 16 -33.99 4.75 14.21
CA SER A 16 -33.95 3.32 13.93
C SER A 16 -32.56 2.77 14.31
N LEU A 17 -32.49 2.04 15.42
CA LEU A 17 -31.38 1.13 15.72
C LEU A 17 -31.54 -0.11 14.84
N ALA A 18 -30.94 -0.06 13.65
CA ALA A 18 -30.65 -1.28 12.89
C ALA A 18 -29.43 -1.93 13.53
N GLY A 19 -29.66 -3.07 14.17
CA GLY A 19 -28.61 -3.91 14.72
C GLY A 19 -27.76 -4.51 13.60
N CYS A 20 -26.45 -4.35 13.72
CA CYS A 20 -25.48 -5.27 13.14
C CYS A 20 -24.64 -5.82 14.28
N THR A 21 -24.94 -7.03 14.72
CA THR A 21 -23.99 -7.85 15.47
C THR A 21 -22.96 -8.39 14.48
N ALA A 22 -22.01 -7.53 14.11
CA ALA A 22 -20.77 -7.92 13.45
C ALA A 22 -19.65 -7.65 14.45
N SER A 23 -18.75 -8.62 14.62
CA SER A 23 -17.56 -8.54 15.48
C SER A 23 -16.96 -7.14 15.50
N ASN A 24 -16.61 -6.63 16.69
CA ASN A 24 -15.96 -5.33 16.93
C ASN A 24 -14.54 -5.21 16.34
N VAL A 25 -14.29 -5.72 15.14
CA VAL A 25 -13.05 -5.47 14.41
C VAL A 25 -13.13 -4.05 13.89
N ARG A 26 -12.55 -3.13 14.68
CA ARG A 26 -12.32 -1.75 14.25
C ARG A 26 -11.60 -1.79 12.89
N PRO A 27 -12.11 -1.08 11.86
CA PRO A 27 -11.45 -1.05 10.57
C PRO A 27 -10.00 -0.53 10.72
N PRO A 28 -9.08 -0.96 9.86
CA PRO A 28 -7.68 -0.55 9.92
C PRO A 28 -7.51 0.97 10.04
N VAL A 29 -6.93 1.44 11.15
CA VAL A 29 -6.60 2.88 11.27
C VAL A 29 -5.10 3.04 11.07
N ALA A 30 -4.72 3.43 9.85
CA ALA A 30 -3.34 3.81 9.53
C ALA A 30 -2.77 4.74 10.62
N ASN A 31 -1.54 4.44 11.05
CA ASN A 31 -0.80 5.23 12.05
C ASN A 31 -1.33 5.17 13.50
N GLN A 32 -2.23 4.24 13.83
CA GLN A 32 -2.61 3.96 15.23
C GLN A 32 -2.12 2.57 15.64
N PRO A 33 -1.33 2.44 16.73
CA PRO A 33 -0.93 1.12 17.22
C PRO A 33 -2.14 0.31 17.72
N ALA A 34 -2.16 -0.99 17.41
CA ALA A 34 -3.15 -1.93 17.94
C ALA A 34 -2.86 -2.16 19.44
N PRO A 35 -3.89 -2.15 20.31
CA PRO A 35 -3.69 -2.42 21.73
C PRO A 35 -3.03 -3.78 21.97
N GLY A 36 -1.98 -3.81 22.81
CA GLY A 36 -1.30 -5.06 23.19
C GLY A 36 -0.40 -5.68 22.13
N ASN A 37 -0.19 -5.02 20.98
CA ASN A 37 0.76 -5.46 19.97
C ASN A 37 2.20 -5.07 20.37
N PRO A 38 3.08 -6.02 20.73
CA PRO A 38 4.47 -5.70 21.07
C PRO A 38 5.20 -5.19 19.82
N ASP A 39 6.10 -4.21 20.00
CA ASP A 39 6.91 -3.69 18.90
C ASP A 39 8.10 -4.65 18.65
N PRO A 40 8.17 -5.32 17.48
CA PRO A 40 9.19 -6.33 17.19
C PRO A 40 10.63 -5.86 17.40
N ILE A 41 10.89 -4.57 17.12
CA ILE A 41 12.23 -3.99 17.26
C ILE A 41 12.56 -3.70 18.73
N VAL A 42 11.56 -3.36 19.55
CA VAL A 42 11.77 -3.09 20.98
C VAL A 42 12.08 -4.37 21.73
N GLY A 43 11.41 -5.48 21.39
CA GLY A 43 11.61 -6.78 22.03
C GLY A 43 12.90 -7.50 21.59
N ALA A 44 13.19 -7.51 20.28
CA ALA A 44 14.26 -8.35 19.72
C ALA A 44 15.48 -7.58 19.18
N GLY A 45 15.42 -6.24 19.16
CA GLY A 45 16.46 -5.40 18.59
C GLY A 45 16.44 -5.33 17.05
N PHE A 46 17.43 -4.63 16.49
CA PHE A 46 17.56 -4.44 15.05
C PHE A 46 18.23 -5.66 14.37
N PRO A 47 17.84 -5.99 13.12
CA PRO A 47 18.33 -7.18 12.44
C PRO A 47 19.76 -7.01 11.89
N THR A 48 20.76 -7.52 12.63
CA THR A 48 22.18 -7.37 12.27
C THR A 48 22.57 -8.03 10.94
N THR A 49 21.92 -9.14 10.56
CA THR A 49 22.17 -9.84 9.29
C THR A 49 21.76 -9.01 8.08
N VAL A 50 20.70 -8.21 8.21
CA VAL A 50 20.21 -7.28 7.19
C VAL A 50 21.06 -6.01 7.19
N CYS A 51 21.31 -5.44 8.37
CA CYS A 51 22.00 -4.14 8.49
C CYS A 51 23.47 -4.16 8.05
N ASN A 52 24.10 -5.34 8.04
CA ASN A 52 25.51 -5.49 7.63
C ASN A 52 25.67 -5.95 6.17
N ALA A 53 24.56 -6.26 5.47
CA ALA A 53 24.60 -6.71 4.09
C ALA A 53 24.32 -5.53 3.14
N PRO A 54 25.19 -5.26 2.14
CA PRO A 54 24.92 -4.23 1.15
C PRO A 54 23.68 -4.59 0.32
N ALA A 55 22.98 -3.58 -0.16
CA ALA A 55 21.90 -3.76 -1.12
C ALA A 55 22.46 -4.39 -2.40
N ASN A 56 21.75 -5.35 -2.98
CA ASN A 56 22.16 -5.97 -4.24
C ASN A 56 21.83 -5.02 -5.40
N PRO A 57 22.82 -4.38 -6.06
CA PRO A 57 22.55 -3.45 -7.16
C PRO A 57 22.02 -4.15 -8.40
N ASP A 58 22.25 -5.47 -8.53
CA ASP A 58 21.92 -6.26 -9.71
C ASP A 58 20.59 -7.03 -9.56
N ILE A 59 19.77 -6.66 -8.57
CA ILE A 59 18.45 -7.25 -8.47
C ILE A 59 17.60 -6.89 -9.71
N GLY A 60 16.99 -7.92 -10.32
CA GLY A 60 16.17 -7.78 -11.52
C GLY A 60 14.89 -6.94 -11.31
N SER A 61 14.41 -6.84 -10.07
CA SER A 61 13.25 -6.03 -9.70
C SER A 61 13.64 -4.57 -9.47
N LYS A 62 13.68 -3.81 -10.56
CA LYS A 62 13.92 -2.36 -10.54
C LYS A 62 12.65 -1.59 -10.17
N ALA A 63 12.75 -0.66 -9.22
CA ALA A 63 11.63 0.17 -8.80
C ALA A 63 11.19 1.11 -9.94
N ILE A 64 9.89 1.42 -10.00
CA ILE A 64 9.40 2.52 -10.83
C ILE A 64 9.69 3.83 -10.10
N VAL A 65 10.42 4.72 -10.78
CA VAL A 65 10.89 6.00 -10.24
C VAL A 65 10.25 7.21 -10.92
N THR A 66 9.66 7.00 -12.10
CA THR A 66 8.86 8.01 -12.78
C THR A 66 7.64 7.32 -13.37
N PRO A 67 6.55 7.21 -12.59
CA PRO A 67 5.32 6.60 -13.06
C PRO A 67 4.63 7.48 -14.10
N ALA A 68 4.10 6.85 -15.13
CA ALA A 68 3.11 7.44 -16.02
C ALA A 68 1.73 6.85 -15.68
N ALA A 69 0.68 7.64 -15.82
CA ALA A 69 -0.69 7.23 -15.53
C ALA A 69 -1.61 7.66 -16.66
N GLY A 70 -2.68 6.90 -16.87
CA GLY A 70 -3.72 7.21 -17.85
C GLY A 70 -5.00 6.43 -17.54
N PRO A 71 -6.08 6.61 -18.33
CA PRO A 71 -7.39 6.08 -17.99
C PRO A 71 -7.48 4.55 -18.07
N ASN A 72 -6.67 3.92 -18.93
CA ASN A 72 -6.60 2.47 -19.13
C ASN A 72 -5.32 2.12 -19.92
N TRP A 73 -5.20 0.86 -20.37
CA TRP A 73 -4.11 0.39 -21.23
C TRP A 73 -4.54 0.21 -22.70
N ASP A 74 -5.65 0.80 -23.12
CA ASP A 74 -6.19 0.62 -24.46
C ASP A 74 -5.24 1.22 -25.51
N GLY A 75 -4.99 0.46 -26.58
CA GLY A 75 -4.08 0.87 -27.65
C GLY A 75 -2.60 0.79 -27.29
N LEU A 76 -2.23 0.36 -26.07
CA LEU A 76 -0.84 0.15 -25.69
C LEU A 76 -0.33 -1.21 -26.14
N THR A 77 0.95 -1.26 -26.54
CA THR A 77 1.71 -2.51 -26.61
C THR A 77 2.35 -2.76 -25.25
N VAL A 78 1.88 -3.78 -24.55
CA VAL A 78 2.34 -4.13 -23.20
C VAL A 78 3.19 -5.39 -23.28
N ASP A 79 4.32 -5.38 -22.57
CA ASP A 79 5.20 -6.55 -22.45
C ASP A 79 4.45 -7.72 -21.80
N GLU A 80 4.55 -8.91 -22.40
CA GLU A 80 3.86 -10.13 -21.95
C GLU A 80 4.17 -10.50 -20.50
N ARG A 81 5.30 -10.04 -19.94
CA ARG A 81 5.63 -10.28 -18.54
C ARG A 81 4.57 -9.71 -17.58
N TYR A 82 3.89 -8.63 -17.96
CA TYR A 82 2.85 -8.01 -17.12
C TYR A 82 1.49 -8.70 -17.21
N ARG A 83 1.44 -9.88 -17.81
CA ARG A 83 0.28 -10.74 -17.84
C ARG A 83 0.27 -11.63 -16.59
N LEU A 84 -0.77 -11.52 -15.76
CA LEU A 84 -0.99 -12.44 -14.62
C LEU A 84 -2.24 -13.30 -14.84
N ARG A 85 -2.25 -14.50 -14.25
CA ARG A 85 -3.36 -15.49 -14.21
C ARG A 85 -4.45 -15.34 -15.29
N GLY A 86 -4.35 -16.09 -16.39
CA GLY A 86 -5.47 -16.25 -17.32
C GLY A 86 -5.87 -15.00 -18.11
N GLU A 87 -5.22 -13.85 -17.88
CA GLU A 87 -5.22 -12.73 -18.82
C GLU A 87 -4.75 -13.27 -20.18
N GLY A 88 -5.60 -13.17 -21.19
CA GLY A 88 -5.30 -13.67 -22.52
C GLY A 88 -4.14 -12.87 -23.13
N GLU A 89 -4.36 -11.57 -23.30
CA GLU A 89 -3.36 -10.59 -23.72
C GLU A 89 -2.88 -9.78 -22.50
N ALA A 90 -1.68 -9.19 -22.57
CA ALA A 90 -1.18 -8.29 -21.52
C ALA A 90 -1.97 -6.97 -21.53
N LYS A 91 -3.16 -7.00 -20.94
CA LYS A 91 -4.14 -5.91 -20.91
C LYS A 91 -4.80 -5.86 -19.54
N LEU A 92 -5.36 -4.70 -19.23
CA LEU A 92 -6.14 -4.50 -18.02
C LEU A 92 -7.56 -5.01 -18.24
N THR A 93 -7.94 -6.12 -17.62
CA THR A 93 -9.31 -6.66 -17.65
C THR A 93 -10.05 -6.25 -16.37
N ASP A 94 -11.37 -6.47 -16.32
CA ASP A 94 -12.15 -6.15 -15.12
C ASP A 94 -11.71 -7.00 -13.91
N GLU A 95 -11.15 -8.18 -14.15
CA GLU A 95 -10.62 -9.09 -13.14
C GLU A 95 -9.19 -8.77 -12.70
N THR A 96 -8.49 -7.86 -13.39
CA THR A 96 -7.11 -7.51 -13.01
C THR A 96 -7.11 -6.93 -11.61
N PHE A 97 -6.28 -7.50 -10.73
CA PHE A 97 -6.18 -7.06 -9.34
C PHE A 97 -5.36 -5.77 -9.23
N VAL A 98 -5.90 -4.79 -8.51
CA VAL A 98 -5.30 -3.47 -8.35
C VAL A 98 -5.22 -3.07 -6.88
N ILE A 99 -4.21 -2.27 -6.57
CA ILE A 99 -4.16 -1.49 -5.33
C ILE A 99 -4.64 -0.09 -5.68
N GLY A 100 -5.80 0.30 -5.16
CA GLY A 100 -6.39 1.62 -5.34
C GLY A 100 -5.96 2.58 -4.24
N VAL A 101 -5.61 3.81 -4.61
CA VAL A 101 -5.30 4.88 -3.66
C VAL A 101 -6.06 6.13 -4.08
N GLU A 102 -6.82 6.71 -3.15
CA GLU A 102 -7.47 8.02 -3.31
C GLU A 102 -6.84 9.05 -2.37
N ARG A 103 -6.56 10.25 -2.90
CA ARG A 103 -6.08 11.41 -2.14
C ARG A 103 -6.80 12.67 -2.61
N ASN A 104 -7.52 13.31 -1.69
CA ASN A 104 -8.21 14.59 -1.92
C ASN A 104 -9.04 14.59 -3.22
N GLY A 105 -9.75 13.48 -3.51
CA GLY A 105 -10.57 13.31 -4.72
C GLY A 105 -9.80 12.90 -5.98
N THR A 106 -8.48 12.74 -5.93
CA THR A 106 -7.67 12.16 -7.00
C THR A 106 -7.45 10.68 -6.74
N ALA A 107 -7.90 9.82 -7.65
CA ALA A 107 -7.82 8.37 -7.55
C ALA A 107 -6.78 7.80 -8.53
N ARG A 108 -5.99 6.82 -8.06
CA ARG A 108 -5.07 6.05 -8.91
C ARG A 108 -5.06 4.57 -8.53
N ALA A 109 -5.15 3.71 -9.54
CA ALA A 109 -4.94 2.27 -9.42
C ALA A 109 -3.52 1.88 -9.79
N TYR A 110 -2.96 0.92 -9.05
CA TYR A 110 -1.64 0.32 -9.30
C TYR A 110 -1.84 -1.19 -9.54
N PRO A 111 -1.75 -1.66 -10.79
CA PRO A 111 -1.95 -3.07 -11.09
C PRO A 111 -0.92 -3.95 -10.40
N VAL A 112 -1.38 -5.00 -9.73
CA VAL A 112 -0.50 -5.96 -9.05
C VAL A 112 0.42 -6.64 -10.04
N SER A 113 0.03 -6.78 -11.31
CA SER A 113 0.89 -7.31 -12.37
C SER A 113 2.15 -6.48 -12.62
N ILE A 114 2.09 -5.16 -12.55
CA ILE A 114 3.28 -4.30 -12.62
C ILE A 114 4.10 -4.46 -11.33
N LEU A 115 3.43 -4.38 -10.18
CA LEU A 115 4.09 -4.47 -8.88
C LEU A 115 4.71 -5.84 -8.61
N TRP A 116 4.24 -6.91 -9.24
CA TRP A 116 4.85 -8.23 -9.18
C TRP A 116 6.32 -8.20 -9.62
N TRP A 117 6.60 -7.47 -10.70
CA TRP A 117 7.95 -7.35 -11.26
C TRP A 117 8.76 -6.24 -10.60
N HIS A 118 8.13 -5.10 -10.34
CA HIS A 118 8.83 -3.88 -9.90
C HIS A 118 8.85 -3.69 -8.39
N GLN A 119 7.89 -4.28 -7.68
CA GLN A 119 7.72 -4.32 -6.21
C GLN A 119 7.58 -2.96 -5.51
N ILE A 120 8.00 -1.86 -6.14
CA ILE A 120 8.03 -0.50 -5.61
C ILE A 120 7.68 0.47 -6.74
N VAL A 121 6.71 1.35 -6.48
CA VAL A 121 6.38 2.51 -7.30
C VAL A 121 6.56 3.76 -6.44
N ASN A 122 7.45 4.65 -6.85
CA ASN A 122 7.63 5.96 -6.24
C ASN A 122 6.77 6.96 -6.99
N ASP A 123 5.59 7.28 -6.45
CA ASP A 123 4.61 8.15 -7.09
C ASP A 123 4.46 9.50 -6.35
N THR A 124 3.73 10.41 -6.99
CA THR A 124 3.17 11.62 -6.41
C THR A 124 1.71 11.71 -6.86
N LEU A 125 0.78 11.62 -5.90
CA LEU A 125 -0.66 11.66 -6.16
C LEU A 125 -1.22 12.90 -5.45
N ASP A 126 -1.85 13.81 -6.21
CA ASP A 126 -2.32 15.10 -5.69
C ASP A 126 -1.25 15.88 -4.89
N GLY A 127 -0.01 15.90 -5.40
CA GLY A 127 1.13 16.54 -4.72
C GLY A 127 1.67 15.79 -3.49
N ASP A 128 0.98 14.75 -2.99
CA ASP A 128 1.49 13.90 -1.92
C ASP A 128 2.49 12.87 -2.46
N PRO A 129 3.75 12.84 -1.96
CA PRO A 129 4.73 11.87 -2.39
C PRO A 129 4.46 10.51 -1.72
N LEU A 130 4.15 9.50 -2.51
CA LEU A 130 3.76 8.16 -2.05
C LEU A 130 4.73 7.07 -2.52
N ILE A 131 4.89 6.03 -1.71
CA ILE A 131 5.38 4.73 -2.16
C ILE A 131 4.24 3.72 -2.11
N VAL A 132 4.10 2.96 -3.19
CA VAL A 132 3.26 1.77 -3.26
C VAL A 132 4.18 0.59 -3.42
N THR A 133 4.07 -0.39 -2.53
CA THR A 133 4.95 -1.56 -2.53
C THR A 133 4.14 -2.84 -2.44
N TYR A 134 4.68 -3.91 -3.03
CA TYR A 134 4.09 -5.25 -2.98
C TYR A 134 5.18 -6.30 -3.12
N CYS A 135 5.21 -7.25 -2.20
CA CYS A 135 6.06 -8.43 -2.26
C CYS A 135 5.26 -9.59 -2.86
N PRO A 136 5.59 -10.06 -4.08
CA PRO A 136 4.86 -11.15 -4.73
C PRO A 136 5.00 -12.50 -3.99
N LEU A 137 6.15 -12.75 -3.36
CA LEU A 137 6.40 -13.97 -2.59
C LEU A 137 5.66 -13.98 -1.25
N CYS A 138 5.39 -12.80 -0.70
CA CYS A 138 4.75 -12.60 0.60
C CYS A 138 3.26 -12.26 0.48
N GLN A 139 2.77 -12.01 -0.75
CA GLN A 139 1.41 -11.54 -1.03
C GLN A 139 1.00 -10.33 -0.17
N THR A 140 1.97 -9.47 0.15
CA THR A 140 1.80 -8.37 1.10
C THR A 140 2.29 -7.07 0.49
N GLY A 141 1.57 -5.98 0.71
CA GLY A 141 1.99 -4.65 0.29
C GLY A 141 1.84 -3.59 1.37
N MET A 142 2.35 -2.40 1.08
CA MET A 142 2.27 -1.20 1.92
C MET A 142 2.14 0.02 1.02
N VAL A 143 1.25 0.95 1.40
CA VAL A 143 1.21 2.31 0.87
C VAL A 143 1.60 3.30 1.98
N ALA A 144 2.55 4.18 1.69
CA ALA A 144 3.02 5.16 2.67
C ALA A 144 3.50 6.45 2.02
N ARG A 145 3.56 7.54 2.79
CA ARG A 145 4.24 8.76 2.37
C ARG A 145 5.75 8.52 2.35
N ARG A 146 6.41 8.82 1.23
CA ARG A 146 7.87 8.67 1.07
C ARG A 146 8.64 9.87 1.60
N ILE A 147 8.25 10.37 2.76
CA ILE A 147 8.90 11.48 3.46
C ILE A 147 9.87 10.93 4.49
N VAL A 148 11.16 11.22 4.30
CA VAL A 148 12.24 10.86 5.23
C VAL A 148 12.97 12.13 5.62
N SER A 149 13.19 12.35 6.91
CA SER A 149 13.82 13.58 7.44
C SER A 149 13.15 14.86 6.91
N GLY A 150 11.82 14.85 6.79
CA GLY A 150 11.02 15.98 6.31
C GLY A 150 11.03 16.20 4.79
N ASN A 151 11.77 15.39 4.02
CA ASN A 151 11.90 15.56 2.58
C ASN A 151 11.39 14.33 1.81
N PRO A 152 10.78 14.50 0.62
CA PRO A 152 10.50 13.38 -0.27
C PRO A 152 11.79 12.66 -0.67
N THR A 153 11.77 11.33 -0.68
CA THR A 153 12.87 10.50 -1.17
C THR A 153 12.37 9.46 -2.16
N THR A 154 13.29 8.84 -2.89
CA THR A 154 13.04 7.63 -3.67
C THR A 154 13.42 6.41 -2.83
N PHE A 155 12.65 5.34 -2.98
CA PHE A 155 12.93 4.03 -2.40
C PHE A 155 13.34 3.03 -3.47
N ARG A 156 14.30 2.18 -3.13
CA ARG A 156 14.82 1.08 -3.94
C ARG A 156 14.61 -0.26 -3.26
N ASN A 157 14.65 -1.31 -4.08
CA ASN A 157 14.67 -2.68 -3.63
C ASN A 157 16.10 -3.06 -3.21
N THR A 158 16.27 -3.62 -2.02
CA THR A 158 17.60 -4.08 -1.55
C THR A 158 17.92 -5.51 -1.98
N GLY A 159 16.91 -6.28 -2.40
CA GLY A 159 16.97 -7.72 -2.62
C GLY A 159 16.98 -8.56 -1.35
N GLN A 160 16.76 -7.93 -0.20
CA GLN A 160 16.69 -8.62 1.08
C GLN A 160 15.24 -8.77 1.51
N PHE A 161 14.96 -9.90 2.14
CA PHE A 161 13.71 -10.17 2.84
C PHE A 161 14.02 -10.30 4.32
N TRP A 162 13.16 -9.73 5.15
CA TRP A 162 13.32 -9.81 6.59
C TRP A 162 12.01 -10.14 7.28
N ARG A 163 12.09 -11.12 8.18
CA ARG A 163 11.01 -11.59 9.01
C ARG A 163 11.15 -10.98 10.41
N PRO A 164 10.37 -9.95 10.79
CA PRO A 164 10.37 -9.43 12.15
C PRO A 164 10.00 -10.53 13.16
N PRO A 165 10.77 -10.72 14.24
CA PRO A 165 10.37 -11.62 15.32
C PRO A 165 9.05 -11.12 15.95
N ASP A 166 8.16 -12.04 16.29
CA ASP A 166 6.88 -11.73 16.95
C ASP A 166 5.95 -10.78 16.17
N LEU A 167 5.99 -10.81 14.83
CA LEU A 167 5.02 -10.06 14.02
C LEU A 167 3.61 -10.63 14.21
N TYR A 168 2.73 -9.83 14.80
CA TYR A 168 1.31 -10.13 14.84
C TYR A 168 0.62 -9.63 13.57
N VAL A 169 0.40 -10.55 12.61
CA VAL A 169 -0.21 -10.25 11.29
C VAL A 169 -1.55 -9.53 11.43
N GLY A 170 -2.43 -10.02 12.30
CA GLY A 170 -3.75 -9.42 12.53
C GLY A 170 -3.67 -7.97 13.03
N ALA A 171 -2.65 -7.63 13.83
CA ALA A 171 -2.44 -6.25 14.27
C ALA A 171 -1.95 -5.38 13.11
N SER A 172 -1.02 -5.86 12.29
CA SER A 172 -0.51 -5.09 11.13
C SER A 172 -1.61 -4.76 10.11
N LEU A 173 -2.57 -5.67 9.93
CA LEU A 173 -3.80 -5.43 9.18
C LEU A 173 -4.67 -4.38 9.88
N GLN A 174 -4.95 -4.54 11.18
CA GLN A 174 -5.77 -3.61 11.99
C GLN A 174 -5.17 -2.20 12.15
N GLU A 175 -3.87 -2.06 11.93
CA GLU A 175 -3.14 -0.79 12.01
C GLU A 175 -2.97 -0.14 10.62
N GLY A 176 -3.51 -0.76 9.56
CA GLY A 176 -3.42 -0.26 8.17
C GLY A 176 -1.98 -0.11 7.69
N ARG A 177 -1.04 -0.92 8.21
CA ARG A 177 0.37 -0.87 7.83
C ARG A 177 0.71 -1.75 6.65
N ALA A 178 -0.02 -2.85 6.53
CA ALA A 178 0.13 -3.81 5.45
C ALA A 178 -1.24 -4.27 4.98
N PHE A 179 -1.32 -4.69 3.73
CA PHE A 179 -2.49 -5.36 3.17
C PHE A 179 -2.04 -6.66 2.50
N ALA A 180 -2.95 -7.63 2.43
CA ALA A 180 -2.76 -8.82 1.63
C ALA A 180 -3.39 -8.63 0.25
N ALA A 181 -2.75 -9.17 -0.76
CA ALA A 181 -3.24 -9.16 -2.14
C ALA A 181 -2.71 -10.41 -2.83
N SER A 182 -3.56 -11.16 -3.51
CA SER A 182 -3.12 -12.31 -4.31
C SER A 182 -3.94 -12.38 -5.59
N PRO A 183 -3.29 -12.40 -6.76
CA PRO A 183 -3.99 -12.66 -8.01
C PRO A 183 -4.43 -14.14 -8.12
N TYR A 184 -4.01 -15.02 -7.20
CA TYR A 184 -4.23 -16.47 -7.28
C TYR A 184 -5.21 -17.01 -6.25
N VAL A 185 -5.51 -16.25 -5.19
CA VAL A 185 -6.35 -16.68 -4.06
C VAL A 185 -7.28 -15.55 -3.68
N ASP A 186 -8.59 -15.81 -3.67
CA ASP A 186 -9.62 -14.78 -3.47
C ASP A 186 -9.63 -14.22 -2.03
N ASP A 187 -9.24 -15.02 -1.03
CA ASP A 187 -9.04 -14.63 0.37
C ASP A 187 -7.55 -14.60 0.72
N ALA A 188 -6.79 -13.74 0.04
CA ALA A 188 -5.36 -13.59 0.31
C ALA A 188 -5.13 -13.19 1.78
N GLU A 189 -4.39 -14.01 2.52
CA GLU A 189 -3.86 -13.63 3.82
C GLU A 189 -2.43 -13.11 3.66
N VAL A 190 -1.96 -12.30 4.62
CA VAL A 190 -0.56 -11.86 4.66
C VAL A 190 0.32 -13.09 4.88
N ILE A 191 1.00 -13.56 3.83
CA ILE A 191 1.89 -14.71 3.91
C ILE A 191 3.21 -14.26 4.53
N PHE A 192 3.52 -14.84 5.69
CA PHE A 192 4.62 -14.40 6.54
C PHE A 192 5.83 -15.32 6.44
N ASP A 193 6.62 -15.13 5.37
CA ASP A 193 7.93 -15.80 5.22
C ASP A 193 9.09 -14.82 4.93
N GLY A 194 8.96 -13.58 5.42
CA GLY A 194 9.93 -12.50 5.28
C GLY A 194 9.48 -11.45 4.26
N ASN A 195 9.34 -10.19 4.69
CA ASN A 195 8.84 -9.11 3.85
C ASN A 195 9.97 -8.28 3.25
N LEU A 196 9.63 -7.54 2.19
CA LEU A 196 10.57 -6.72 1.45
C LEU A 196 11.31 -5.71 2.36
N VAL A 197 12.64 -5.66 2.22
CA VAL A 197 13.47 -4.60 2.79
C VAL A 197 13.74 -3.55 1.72
N LEU A 198 13.31 -2.32 1.99
CA LEU A 198 13.49 -1.15 1.13
C LEU A 198 14.71 -0.35 1.58
N MET A 199 15.31 0.44 0.69
CA MET A 199 16.32 1.44 1.03
C MET A 199 15.89 2.80 0.51
N ASP A 200 16.05 3.85 1.32
CA ASP A 200 15.83 5.23 0.87
C ASP A 200 17.12 5.88 0.33
N ASP A 201 17.02 6.58 -0.80
CA ASP A 201 18.17 7.25 -1.43
C ASP A 201 18.71 8.44 -0.63
N LEU A 202 17.85 9.13 0.14
CA LEU A 202 18.24 10.31 0.92
C LEU A 202 19.21 9.96 2.05
N THR A 203 18.93 8.88 2.79
CA THR A 203 19.68 8.53 3.99
C THR A 203 20.50 7.25 3.89
N GLY A 204 20.17 6.38 2.94
CA GLY A 204 20.70 5.02 2.83
C GLY A 204 20.19 4.09 3.93
N SER A 205 19.12 4.45 4.64
CA SER A 205 18.57 3.62 5.72
C SER A 205 17.74 2.48 5.12
N TYR A 206 17.70 1.34 5.80
CA TYR A 206 16.87 0.22 5.38
C TYR A 206 15.55 0.24 6.15
N TRP A 207 14.48 -0.17 5.48
CA TRP A 207 13.11 -0.11 5.97
C TRP A 207 12.41 -1.44 5.79
N SER A 208 11.75 -1.92 6.84
CA SER A 208 10.83 -3.05 6.75
C SER A 208 9.52 -2.58 6.13
N GLN A 209 9.11 -3.21 5.02
CA GLN A 209 7.81 -2.96 4.37
C GLN A 209 6.66 -3.18 5.34
N VAL A 210 6.58 -4.34 5.99
CA VAL A 210 5.43 -4.72 6.81
C VAL A 210 5.30 -3.90 8.11
N LEU A 211 6.42 -3.37 8.62
CA LEU A 211 6.41 -2.50 9.79
C LEU A 211 6.29 -1.01 9.43
N ALA A 212 6.44 -0.65 8.15
CA ALA A 212 6.60 0.73 7.71
C ALA A 212 7.67 1.48 8.52
N ARG A 213 8.79 0.82 8.84
CA ARG A 213 9.75 1.30 9.85
C ARG A 213 11.20 1.11 9.42
N GLY A 214 12.03 2.10 9.73
CA GLY A 214 13.48 2.02 9.56
C GLY A 214 14.05 0.96 10.50
N ILE A 215 14.76 -0.01 9.94
CA ILE A 215 15.39 -1.13 10.66
C ILE A 215 16.91 -1.04 10.70
N CYS A 216 17.52 -0.22 9.82
CA CYS A 216 18.96 -0.01 9.80
C CYS A 216 19.28 1.44 9.43
N GLY A 217 20.48 1.89 9.80
CA GLY A 217 21.02 3.19 9.39
C GLY A 217 20.44 4.38 10.16
N ARG A 218 20.60 5.58 9.59
CA ARG A 218 20.34 6.88 10.25
C ARG A 218 18.87 7.08 10.66
N ARG A 219 17.96 6.33 10.05
CA ARG A 219 16.51 6.40 10.30
C ARG A 219 15.96 5.17 11.01
N ALA A 220 16.83 4.34 11.58
CA ALA A 220 16.44 3.20 12.41
C ALA A 220 15.45 3.64 13.52
N GLY A 221 14.40 2.87 13.71
CA GLY A 221 13.34 3.13 14.68
C GLY A 221 12.27 4.14 14.23
N THR A 222 12.47 4.88 13.13
CA THR A 222 11.49 5.86 12.63
C THR A 222 10.42 5.20 11.76
N ARG A 223 9.18 5.71 11.81
CA ARG A 223 8.04 5.17 11.06
C ARG A 223 7.71 6.06 9.85
N LEU A 224 7.32 5.43 8.75
CA LEU A 224 6.65 6.08 7.64
C LEU A 224 5.17 6.28 7.99
N TRP A 225 4.58 7.34 7.44
CA TRP A 225 3.15 7.57 7.56
C TRP A 225 2.41 6.69 6.55
N THR A 226 1.69 5.67 7.00
CA THR A 226 0.99 4.73 6.12
C THR A 226 -0.37 5.28 5.70
N LEU A 227 -0.86 4.75 4.58
CA LEU A 227 -2.21 4.95 4.07
C LEU A 227 -2.86 3.58 3.93
N THR A 228 -4.17 3.51 4.17
CA THR A 228 -4.96 2.32 3.87
C THR A 228 -5.39 2.39 2.41
N PRO A 229 -4.86 1.53 1.51
CA PRO A 229 -5.36 1.44 0.16
C PRO A 229 -6.62 0.57 0.10
N ASP A 230 -7.34 0.68 -1.02
CA ASP A 230 -8.31 -0.33 -1.40
C ASP A 230 -7.64 -1.42 -2.22
N VAL A 231 -8.06 -2.66 -1.99
CA VAL A 231 -7.48 -3.83 -2.65
C VAL A 231 -8.64 -4.62 -3.25
N MET A 232 -8.75 -4.58 -4.57
CA MET A 232 -9.92 -5.07 -5.30
C MET A 232 -9.58 -5.30 -6.78
N THR A 233 -10.56 -5.77 -7.55
CA THR A 233 -10.43 -5.88 -9.01
C THR A 233 -10.57 -4.51 -9.70
N TRP A 234 -10.04 -4.38 -10.91
CA TRP A 234 -10.11 -3.15 -11.70
C TRP A 234 -11.55 -2.76 -12.06
N GLY A 235 -12.41 -3.73 -12.36
CA GLY A 235 -13.82 -3.49 -12.65
C GLY A 235 -14.56 -2.88 -11.46
N GLU A 236 -14.32 -3.43 -10.26
CA GLU A 236 -14.86 -2.89 -9.00
C GLU A 236 -14.33 -1.47 -8.74
N TRP A 237 -13.01 -1.28 -8.88
CA TRP A 237 -12.35 0.00 -8.62
C TRP A 237 -12.89 1.11 -9.51
N ARG A 238 -13.01 0.89 -10.83
CA ARG A 238 -13.54 1.89 -11.76
C ARG A 238 -15.01 2.20 -11.55
N THR A 239 -15.78 1.22 -11.07
CA THR A 239 -17.18 1.44 -10.72
C THR A 239 -17.30 2.39 -9.52
N ALA A 240 -16.42 2.24 -8.53
CA ALA A 240 -16.35 3.12 -7.38
C ALA A 240 -15.67 4.48 -7.69
N ASN A 241 -14.71 4.51 -8.62
CA ASN A 241 -13.86 5.67 -8.92
C ASN A 241 -13.88 5.99 -10.42
N THR A 242 -14.91 6.71 -10.88
CA THR A 242 -15.16 6.95 -12.32
C THR A 242 -14.14 7.86 -13.00
N ASN A 243 -13.44 8.71 -12.24
CA ASN A 243 -12.38 9.61 -12.72
C ASN A 243 -10.99 9.17 -12.26
N THR A 244 -10.74 7.86 -12.16
CA THR A 244 -9.44 7.30 -11.79
C THR A 244 -8.50 7.18 -12.98
N ASP A 245 -7.21 7.37 -12.73
CA ASP A 245 -6.16 6.85 -13.62
C ASP A 245 -5.67 5.48 -13.13
N VAL A 246 -4.99 4.76 -13.99
CA VAL A 246 -4.21 3.56 -13.69
C VAL A 246 -2.75 3.78 -14.06
N LEU A 247 -1.83 3.20 -13.28
CA LEU A 247 -0.41 3.16 -13.63
C LEU A 247 -0.21 2.49 -14.99
N LEU A 248 0.53 3.15 -15.88
CA LEU A 248 0.90 2.62 -17.19
C LEU A 248 2.16 1.75 -17.08
N PRO A 249 2.26 0.65 -17.84
CA PRO A 249 3.42 -0.22 -17.78
C PRO A 249 4.65 0.45 -18.39
N PRO A 250 5.87 0.06 -17.97
CA PRO A 250 7.08 0.36 -18.72
C PRO A 250 6.97 -0.04 -20.20
N PRO A 251 7.56 0.72 -21.13
CA PRO A 251 8.51 1.81 -20.89
C PRO A 251 7.88 3.18 -20.60
N LEU A 252 6.55 3.31 -20.60
CA LEU A 252 5.88 4.59 -20.31
C LEU A 252 6.18 5.04 -18.87
N SER A 253 6.07 4.12 -17.91
CA SER A 253 6.66 4.29 -16.59
C SER A 253 8.15 3.93 -16.60
N ARG A 254 9.01 4.81 -16.10
CA ARG A 254 10.46 4.57 -16.06
C ARG A 254 10.89 3.88 -14.78
N THR A 255 11.76 2.88 -14.93
CA THR A 255 12.43 2.17 -13.83
C THR A 255 13.81 2.76 -13.55
N GLY A 256 14.33 2.61 -12.34
CA GLY A 256 15.64 3.14 -11.91
C GLY A 256 16.51 2.18 -11.13
#